data_AF-A0A8H7NE78-F1
#
_entry.id   AF-A0A8H7NE78-F1
#
_cell.length_a   1.000
_cell.length_b   1.000
_cell.length_c   1.000
_cell.angle_alpha   90.00
_cell.angle_beta   90.00
_cell.angle_gamma   90.00
#
_symmetry.space_group_name_H-M   'P 1'
#
loop_
_entity.id
_entity.type
_entity.pdbx_description
1 polymer ?
#
loop_
_entity_poly.entity_id
_entity_poly.type
_entity_poly.pdbx_seq_one_letter_code
_entity_poly.pdbx_strand_id
1 'polypeptide(L)'
;MTLRDSEALSRFIQCCVAIQECYGKHEDTTKQAERSFPDCLILRYRRLLFRTKKILMSQITSQENDGLDSAIAKIWPSYRRSRGDQWTEQALCWLKTTTSNQDGTVKVQVHYNVITAELLVKGLPLGRLPSKYESHKDYTILFGRSSVDVMPSAEAGMKFSTRCSIQGHQIHLCYDSTRDDLIVRACKEENSWELVPSHLFEQQFPEHFAKKHIHWYNTAKGVVEFRPHHQPWISGESSWTLHRQEGLWVLQQSDTCLVGPFSRTGNQLHEVFRPLEKRSALHIFFDKAAASLLIKIPRLQLEFYMNEGSEDIMSHQYRGMRVDPQQSIGTLIGLDDKLVLVKVGDSQNRSVLIQIGNQIIQNHPLRIMSGSVYTTLLQGFNHTS
;
A
#
# COMPACT_ATOMS: atom_id res chain seq x y z
N MET A 1 -36.07 -1.51 31.31
CA MET A 1 -35.43 -2.56 30.50
C MET A 1 -34.74 -3.52 31.46
N THR A 2 -35.24 -4.75 31.61
CA THR A 2 -34.64 -5.74 32.53
C THR A 2 -33.62 -6.58 31.78
N LEU A 3 -32.41 -6.76 32.32
CA LEU A 3 -31.36 -7.64 31.74
C LEU A 3 -31.76 -9.14 31.65
N ARG A 4 -32.98 -9.48 32.08
CA ARG A 4 -33.61 -10.80 31.90
C ARG A 4 -34.17 -11.00 30.49
N ASP A 5 -34.45 -9.92 29.79
CA ASP A 5 -34.86 -9.96 28.39
C ASP A 5 -33.61 -10.14 27.50
N SER A 6 -33.63 -11.17 26.65
CA SER A 6 -32.52 -11.50 25.75
C SER A 6 -32.18 -10.33 24.81
N GLU A 7 -33.17 -9.60 24.33
CA GLU A 7 -32.93 -8.50 23.39
C GLU A 7 -32.27 -7.30 24.08
N ALA A 8 -32.71 -6.99 25.31
CA ALA A 8 -32.09 -5.99 26.16
C ALA A 8 -30.64 -6.34 26.51
N LEU A 9 -30.39 -7.60 26.89
CA LEU A 9 -29.05 -8.11 27.17
C LEU A 9 -28.15 -8.00 25.93
N SER A 10 -28.67 -8.37 24.76
CA SER A 10 -27.95 -8.29 23.49
C SER A 10 -27.54 -6.86 23.15
N ARG A 11 -28.45 -5.88 23.28
CA ARG A 11 -28.13 -4.46 23.04
C ARG A 11 -27.10 -3.95 24.04
N PHE A 12 -27.25 -4.30 25.32
CA PHE A 12 -26.30 -3.91 26.36
C PHE A 12 -24.89 -4.41 26.05
N ILE A 13 -24.74 -5.69 25.70
CA ILE A 13 -23.44 -6.29 25.36
C ILE A 13 -22.84 -5.63 24.11
N GLN A 14 -23.64 -5.33 23.08
CA GLN A 14 -23.14 -4.62 21.90
C GLN A 14 -22.57 -3.24 22.26
N CYS A 15 -23.26 -2.47 23.10
CA CYS A 15 -22.73 -1.20 23.61
C CYS A 15 -21.44 -1.42 24.40
N CYS A 16 -21.38 -2.48 25.22
CA CYS A 16 -20.22 -2.80 26.01
C CYS A 16 -18.97 -3.07 25.16
N VAL A 17 -19.12 -3.91 24.13
CA VAL A 17 -18.04 -4.24 23.20
C VAL A 17 -17.62 -2.99 22.40
N ALA A 18 -18.58 -2.20 21.89
CA ALA A 18 -18.28 -0.99 21.15
C ALA A 18 -17.51 0.05 21.98
N ILE A 19 -17.85 0.22 23.26
CA ILE A 19 -17.12 1.10 24.19
C ILE A 19 -15.67 0.61 24.35
N GLN A 20 -15.48 -0.70 24.53
CA GLN A 20 -14.16 -1.30 24.70
C GLN A 20 -13.30 -1.15 23.43
N GLU A 21 -13.87 -1.40 22.24
CA GLU A 21 -13.19 -1.23 20.95
C GLU A 21 -12.79 0.23 20.70
N CYS A 22 -13.64 1.19 21.06
CA CYS A 22 -13.34 2.63 20.92
C CYS A 22 -12.28 3.11 21.91
N TYR A 23 -12.35 2.67 23.17
CA TYR A 23 -11.42 3.10 24.21
C TYR A 23 -10.02 2.49 24.05
N GLY A 24 -9.93 1.23 23.60
CA GLY A 24 -8.64 0.59 23.31
C GLY A 24 -7.80 1.34 22.26
N LYS A 25 -8.41 2.17 21.41
CA LYS A 25 -7.72 3.05 20.45
C LYS A 25 -6.93 4.18 21.14
N HIS A 26 -7.34 4.57 22.35
CA HIS A 26 -6.76 5.71 23.08
C HIS A 26 -5.56 5.32 23.96
N GLU A 27 -5.57 4.12 24.55
CA GLU A 27 -4.48 3.66 25.44
C GLU A 27 -3.12 3.52 24.74
N ASP A 28 -3.09 3.15 23.45
CA ASP A 28 -1.84 3.03 22.68
C ASP A 28 -1.17 4.39 22.38
N THR A 29 -1.91 5.50 22.48
CA THR A 29 -1.46 6.82 21.99
C THR A 29 -1.06 7.77 23.12
N THR A 30 -1.43 7.50 24.37
CA THR A 30 -1.22 8.43 25.49
C THR A 30 -0.15 7.94 26.46
N LYS A 31 1.12 8.21 26.14
CA LYS A 31 2.14 8.40 27.18
C LYS A 31 1.98 9.81 27.76
N GLN A 32 1.63 9.87 29.04
CA GLN A 32 1.67 11.06 29.91
C GLN A 32 0.74 12.23 29.55
N ALA A 33 -0.42 12.29 30.19
CA ALA A 33 -0.98 13.50 30.83
C ALA A 33 -2.25 13.11 31.61
N GLU A 34 -2.58 13.90 32.62
CA GLU A 34 -3.74 13.85 33.53
C GLU A 34 -4.97 13.05 33.08
N ARG A 35 -5.56 12.27 34.00
CA ARG A 35 -6.77 11.46 33.75
C ARG A 35 -7.83 12.31 33.06
N SER A 36 -8.06 12.02 31.79
CA SER A 36 -9.01 12.73 30.96
C SER A 36 -10.44 12.44 31.44
N PHE A 37 -11.39 13.31 31.13
CA PHE A 37 -12.83 13.07 31.41
C PHE A 37 -13.32 11.71 30.86
N PRO A 38 -12.92 11.26 29.64
CA PRO A 38 -13.17 9.89 29.16
C PRO A 38 -12.70 8.77 30.11
N ASP A 39 -11.51 8.88 30.70
CA ASP A 39 -10.97 7.85 31.61
C ASP A 39 -11.86 7.68 32.85
N CYS A 40 -12.38 8.80 33.37
CA CYS A 40 -13.32 8.78 34.48
C CYS A 40 -14.64 8.07 34.12
N LEU A 41 -15.16 8.29 32.91
CA LEU A 41 -16.37 7.61 32.42
C LEU A 41 -16.14 6.10 32.27
N ILE A 42 -14.98 5.70 31.75
CA ILE A 42 -14.62 4.28 31.60
C ILE A 42 -14.48 3.59 32.96
N LEU A 43 -13.85 4.25 33.94
CA LEU A 43 -13.79 3.71 35.30
C LEU A 43 -15.17 3.55 35.94
N ARG A 44 -16.09 4.51 35.72
CA ARG A 44 -17.48 4.40 36.19
C ARG A 44 -18.22 3.24 35.52
N TYR A 45 -18.04 3.10 34.22
CA TYR A 45 -18.61 1.99 33.43
C TYR A 45 -18.07 0.62 33.91
N ARG A 46 -16.76 0.47 34.08
CA ARG A 46 -16.15 -0.76 34.63
C ARG A 46 -16.65 -1.07 36.05
N ARG A 47 -16.84 -0.05 36.91
CA ARG A 47 -17.44 -0.22 38.24
C ARG A 47 -18.88 -0.71 38.17
N LEU A 48 -19.67 -0.20 37.22
CA LEU A 48 -21.03 -0.68 36.98
C LEU A 48 -21.03 -2.16 36.59
N LEU A 49 -20.23 -2.54 35.59
CA LEU A 49 -20.08 -3.93 35.17
C LEU A 49 -19.63 -4.85 36.30
N PHE A 50 -18.68 -4.42 37.12
CA PHE A 50 -18.24 -5.19 38.28
C PHE A 50 -19.37 -5.42 39.28
N ARG A 51 -20.22 -4.42 39.53
CA ARG A 51 -21.38 -4.53 40.43
C ARG A 51 -22.46 -5.45 39.84
N THR A 52 -22.67 -5.41 38.54
CA THR A 52 -23.69 -6.20 37.84
C THR A 52 -23.19 -7.57 37.37
N LYS A 53 -21.89 -7.89 37.55
CA LYS A 53 -21.25 -9.09 36.97
C LYS A 53 -21.97 -10.39 37.30
N LYS A 54 -22.42 -10.57 38.54
CA LYS A 54 -23.10 -11.80 38.99
C LYS A 54 -24.43 -12.00 38.25
N ILE A 55 -25.15 -10.91 38.00
CA ILE A 55 -26.41 -10.92 37.26
C ILE A 55 -26.11 -11.21 35.79
N LEU A 56 -25.12 -10.54 35.19
CA LEU A 56 -24.75 -10.77 33.79
C LEU A 56 -24.29 -12.20 33.56
N MET A 57 -23.41 -12.73 34.42
CA MET A 57 -22.93 -14.10 34.33
C MET A 57 -24.08 -15.11 34.44
N SER A 58 -24.98 -14.96 35.42
CA SER A 58 -26.10 -15.89 35.58
C SER A 58 -27.10 -15.83 34.42
N GLN A 59 -27.30 -14.66 33.82
CA GLN A 59 -28.14 -14.55 32.62
C GLN A 59 -27.46 -15.17 31.40
N ILE A 60 -26.17 -14.94 31.20
CA ILE A 60 -25.43 -15.45 30.03
C ILE A 60 -25.25 -16.98 30.07
N THR A 61 -25.05 -17.56 31.26
CA THR A 61 -24.88 -19.02 31.41
C THR A 61 -26.21 -19.77 31.49
N SER A 62 -27.34 -19.06 31.58
CA SER A 62 -28.68 -19.66 31.53
C SER A 62 -28.97 -20.20 30.12
N GLN A 63 -29.51 -21.42 30.04
CA GLN A 63 -29.84 -22.05 28.74
C GLN A 63 -30.98 -21.34 27.99
N GLU A 64 -31.77 -20.53 28.69
CA GLU A 64 -32.95 -19.85 28.14
C GLU A 64 -32.65 -18.47 27.56
N ASN A 65 -31.41 -17.96 27.69
CA ASN A 65 -31.05 -16.61 27.27
C ASN A 65 -29.90 -16.64 26.25
N ASP A 66 -30.23 -16.34 25.00
CA ASP A 66 -29.30 -16.26 23.87
C ASP A 66 -28.78 -14.83 23.62
N GLY A 67 -28.92 -13.91 24.58
CA GLY A 67 -28.61 -12.51 24.42
C GLY A 67 -27.14 -12.23 24.06
N LEU A 68 -26.20 -12.99 24.66
CA LEU A 68 -24.77 -12.89 24.30
C LEU A 68 -24.51 -13.45 22.89
N ASP A 69 -25.10 -14.60 22.55
CA ASP A 69 -24.95 -15.20 21.23
C ASP A 69 -25.51 -14.26 20.14
N SER A 70 -26.68 -13.65 20.40
CA SER A 70 -27.32 -12.64 19.55
C SER A 70 -26.48 -11.37 19.42
N ALA A 71 -25.82 -10.92 20.50
CA ALA A 71 -24.90 -9.78 20.44
C ALA A 71 -23.68 -10.10 19.57
N ILE A 72 -23.05 -11.27 19.79
CA ILE A 72 -21.89 -11.69 19.03
C ILE A 72 -22.26 -11.92 17.56
N ALA A 73 -23.41 -12.49 17.24
CA ALA A 73 -23.86 -12.66 15.85
C ALA A 73 -24.04 -11.32 15.11
N LYS A 74 -24.39 -10.24 15.82
CA LYS A 74 -24.43 -8.88 15.25
C LYS A 74 -23.03 -8.29 15.05
N ILE A 75 -22.08 -8.61 15.93
CA ILE A 75 -20.69 -8.15 15.86
C ILE A 75 -19.88 -8.96 14.82
N TRP A 76 -20.10 -10.26 14.76
CA TRP A 76 -19.44 -11.23 13.91
C TRP A 76 -20.52 -12.08 13.20
N PRO A 77 -20.93 -11.70 11.98
CA PRO A 77 -22.03 -12.37 11.28
C PRO A 77 -21.84 -13.88 11.06
N SER A 78 -20.59 -14.34 10.95
CA SER A 78 -20.23 -15.76 10.79
C SER A 78 -20.22 -16.55 12.11
N TYR A 79 -20.44 -15.89 13.25
CA TYR A 79 -20.53 -16.55 14.54
C TYR A 79 -21.71 -17.53 14.59
N ARG A 80 -21.43 -18.79 14.89
CA ARG A 80 -22.44 -19.81 15.21
C ARG A 80 -21.93 -20.65 16.36
N ARG A 81 -22.58 -20.57 17.52
CA ARG A 81 -22.25 -21.41 18.68
C ARG A 81 -22.41 -22.89 18.30
N SER A 82 -21.44 -23.72 18.68
CA SER A 82 -21.49 -25.17 18.45
C SER A 82 -22.74 -25.76 19.10
N ARG A 83 -23.43 -26.67 18.39
CA ARG A 83 -24.60 -27.37 18.97
C ARG A 83 -24.19 -28.12 20.24
N GLY A 84 -24.89 -27.85 21.34
CA GLY A 84 -24.65 -28.47 22.65
C GLY A 84 -23.63 -27.76 23.54
N ASP A 85 -22.85 -26.80 23.02
CA ASP A 85 -21.92 -26.03 23.83
C ASP A 85 -22.65 -24.87 24.54
N GLN A 86 -22.29 -24.61 25.79
CA GLN A 86 -22.79 -23.50 26.59
C GLN A 86 -21.67 -22.52 26.92
N TRP A 87 -22.02 -21.33 27.37
CA TRP A 87 -21.04 -20.42 27.97
C TRP A 87 -20.62 -20.97 29.33
N THR A 88 -19.31 -21.12 29.50
CA THR A 88 -18.70 -21.63 30.74
C THR A 88 -17.86 -20.54 31.38
N GLU A 89 -17.99 -20.38 32.70
CA GLU A 89 -17.17 -19.43 33.45
C GLU A 89 -15.73 -19.94 33.57
N GLN A 90 -14.80 -19.00 33.43
CA GLN A 90 -13.36 -19.17 33.57
C GLN A 90 -12.85 -18.17 34.62
N ALA A 91 -11.57 -18.29 35.00
CA ALA A 91 -10.94 -17.33 35.90
C ALA A 91 -11.06 -15.88 35.40
N LEU A 92 -10.99 -14.91 36.32
CA LEU A 92 -10.97 -13.48 36.00
C LEU A 92 -12.18 -12.97 35.19
N CYS A 93 -13.35 -13.57 35.40
CA CYS A 93 -14.62 -13.17 34.77
C CYS A 93 -14.69 -13.35 33.25
N TRP A 94 -13.86 -14.25 32.72
CA TRP A 94 -13.95 -14.71 31.35
C TRP A 94 -15.05 -15.77 31.22
N LEU A 95 -15.80 -15.71 30.13
CA LEU A 95 -16.72 -16.74 29.69
C LEU A 95 -16.14 -17.36 28.42
N LYS A 96 -16.28 -18.68 28.27
CA LYS A 96 -15.77 -19.43 27.12
C LYS A 96 -16.87 -20.25 26.45
N THR A 97 -16.86 -20.25 25.12
CA THR A 97 -17.63 -21.18 24.29
C THR A 97 -16.84 -21.58 23.04
N THR A 98 -17.40 -22.47 22.21
CA THR A 98 -16.86 -22.76 20.88
C THR A 98 -17.88 -22.52 19.79
N THR A 99 -17.37 -22.23 18.60
CA THR A 99 -18.17 -22.08 17.38
C THR A 99 -17.90 -23.23 16.44
N SER A 100 -18.87 -23.58 15.60
CA SER A 100 -18.74 -24.58 14.54
C SER A 100 -18.96 -23.92 13.18
N ASN A 101 -18.06 -24.18 12.22
CA ASN A 101 -18.30 -23.84 10.82
C ASN A 101 -19.44 -24.70 10.22
N GLN A 102 -19.92 -24.34 9.02
CA GLN A 102 -21.03 -25.02 8.33
C GLN A 102 -20.79 -26.53 8.15
N ASP A 103 -19.53 -26.96 8.02
CA ASP A 103 -19.15 -28.38 7.88
C ASP A 103 -18.85 -29.08 9.22
N GLY A 104 -18.99 -28.39 10.36
CA GLY A 104 -18.79 -28.95 11.71
C GLY A 104 -17.34 -29.35 12.08
N THR A 105 -16.39 -29.22 11.17
CA THR A 105 -15.03 -29.77 11.30
C THR A 105 -14.05 -28.91 12.12
N VAL A 106 -14.22 -27.59 12.16
CA VAL A 106 -13.32 -26.70 12.91
C VAL A 106 -14.06 -26.02 14.04
N LYS A 107 -13.70 -26.37 15.29
CA LYS A 107 -14.17 -25.67 16.49
C LYS A 107 -13.27 -24.49 16.80
N VAL A 108 -13.82 -23.28 16.81
CA VAL A 108 -13.07 -22.07 17.17
C VAL A 108 -13.48 -21.58 18.56
N GLN A 109 -12.51 -21.40 19.46
CA GLN A 109 -12.75 -20.91 20.81
C GLN A 109 -13.06 -19.41 20.80
N VAL A 110 -14.12 -19.05 21.52
CA VAL A 110 -14.56 -17.67 21.73
C VAL A 110 -14.55 -17.39 23.23
N HIS A 111 -13.97 -16.26 23.62
CA HIS A 111 -13.93 -15.80 24.99
C HIS A 111 -14.58 -14.42 25.11
N TYR A 112 -15.34 -14.19 26.15
CA TYR A 112 -15.93 -12.89 26.46
C TYR A 112 -15.68 -12.53 27.92
N ASN A 113 -15.10 -11.37 28.19
CA ASN A 113 -14.90 -10.90 29.57
C ASN A 113 -16.06 -10.01 29.99
N VAL A 114 -16.74 -10.37 31.07
CA VAL A 114 -17.95 -9.64 31.54
C VAL A 114 -17.61 -8.24 32.10
N ILE A 115 -16.38 -8.02 32.55
CA ILE A 115 -15.94 -6.75 33.17
C ILE A 115 -15.26 -5.84 32.16
N THR A 116 -14.35 -6.36 31.34
CA THR A 116 -13.64 -5.57 30.32
C THR A 116 -14.43 -5.44 29.02
N ALA A 117 -15.47 -6.26 28.83
CA ALA A 117 -16.23 -6.38 27.58
C ALA A 117 -15.36 -6.80 26.38
N GLU A 118 -14.19 -7.38 26.63
CA GLU A 118 -13.33 -7.90 25.58
C GLU A 118 -13.92 -9.18 24.99
N LEU A 119 -14.02 -9.20 23.67
CA LEU A 119 -14.44 -10.35 22.89
C LEU A 119 -13.23 -10.88 22.12
N LEU A 120 -12.77 -12.08 22.47
CA LEU A 120 -11.61 -12.72 21.84
C LEU A 120 -12.04 -13.95 21.04
N VAL A 121 -11.45 -14.12 19.86
CA VAL A 121 -11.60 -15.32 19.04
C VAL A 121 -10.22 -15.91 18.78
N LYS A 122 -10.01 -17.19 19.10
CA LYS A 122 -8.66 -17.82 19.14
C LYS A 122 -7.65 -17.04 20.01
N GLY A 123 -8.13 -16.36 21.05
CA GLY A 123 -7.30 -15.54 21.94
C GLY A 123 -6.91 -14.17 21.39
N LEU A 124 -7.41 -13.78 20.22
CA LEU A 124 -7.16 -12.47 19.60
C LEU A 124 -8.39 -11.57 19.72
N PRO A 125 -8.21 -10.27 20.00
CA PRO A 125 -9.31 -9.30 20.02
C PRO A 125 -10.06 -9.32 18.70
N LEU A 126 -11.39 -9.39 18.79
CA LEU A 126 -12.25 -9.12 17.66
C LEU A 126 -12.29 -7.60 17.41
N GLY A 127 -12.33 -7.18 16.15
CA GLY A 127 -12.52 -5.78 15.78
C GLY A 127 -11.25 -4.95 15.60
N ARG A 128 -10.06 -5.44 15.93
CA ARG A 128 -8.81 -4.67 15.69
C ARG A 128 -7.63 -5.54 15.27
N LEU A 129 -6.83 -5.02 14.35
CA LEU A 129 -5.56 -5.61 13.98
C LEU A 129 -4.49 -5.32 15.04
N PRO A 130 -3.55 -6.25 15.29
CA PRO A 130 -2.40 -5.96 16.13
C PRO A 130 -1.60 -4.76 15.57
N SER A 131 -1.02 -3.94 16.44
CA SER A 131 -0.30 -2.72 16.06
C SER A 131 0.78 -2.91 14.99
N LYS A 132 1.43 -4.09 14.97
CA LYS A 132 2.42 -4.46 13.94
C LYS A 132 1.87 -4.43 12.51
N TYR A 133 0.59 -4.77 12.33
CA TYR A 133 -0.08 -4.68 11.03
C TYR A 133 -0.35 -3.22 10.69
N GLU A 134 -0.94 -2.48 11.62
CA GLU A 134 -1.34 -1.07 11.43
C GLU A 134 -0.12 -0.16 11.17
N SER A 135 1.05 -0.47 11.73
CA SER A 135 2.30 0.27 11.52
C SER A 135 3.01 -0.04 10.21
N HIS A 136 2.59 -1.09 9.48
CA HIS A 136 3.27 -1.49 8.26
C HIS A 136 3.03 -0.47 7.13
N LYS A 137 4.06 -0.23 6.30
CA LYS A 137 4.00 0.75 5.21
C LYS A 137 2.84 0.47 4.24
N ASP A 138 2.65 -0.80 3.86
CA ASP A 138 1.63 -1.19 2.89
C ASP A 138 0.22 -1.09 3.49
N TYR A 139 0.08 -1.29 4.81
CA TYR A 139 -1.19 -1.04 5.50
C TYR A 139 -1.59 0.43 5.36
N THR A 140 -0.65 1.34 5.62
CA THR A 140 -0.90 2.78 5.53
C THR A 140 -1.24 3.20 4.10
N ILE A 141 -0.63 2.60 3.08
CA ILE A 141 -0.96 2.89 1.68
C ILE A 141 -2.37 2.39 1.32
N LEU A 142 -2.75 1.20 1.78
CA LEU A 142 -4.03 0.56 1.45
C LEU A 142 -5.23 1.16 2.20
N PHE A 143 -5.06 1.48 3.48
CA PHE A 143 -6.14 1.87 4.39
C PHE A 143 -6.00 3.29 4.94
N GLY A 144 -4.88 3.97 4.64
CA GLY A 144 -4.56 5.27 5.22
C GLY A 144 -4.29 5.17 6.71
N ARG A 145 -4.74 6.19 7.46
CA ARG A 145 -4.69 6.22 8.93
C ARG A 145 -5.92 5.58 9.58
N SER A 146 -6.76 4.91 8.79
CA SER A 146 -8.02 4.36 9.29
C SER A 146 -7.76 3.02 9.98
N SER A 147 -8.36 2.82 11.16
CA SER A 147 -8.44 1.49 11.77
C SER A 147 -9.43 0.65 10.98
N VAL A 148 -9.01 -0.55 10.57
CA VAL A 148 -9.89 -1.49 9.87
C VAL A 148 -10.44 -2.50 10.86
N ASP A 149 -11.77 -2.58 10.93
CA ASP A 149 -12.44 -3.57 11.77
C ASP A 149 -12.28 -4.96 11.15
N VAL A 150 -11.71 -5.89 11.94
CA VAL A 150 -11.39 -7.25 11.48
C VAL A 150 -12.05 -8.34 12.30
N MET A 151 -12.24 -9.49 11.68
CA MET A 151 -12.61 -10.76 12.28
C MET A 151 -11.59 -11.85 11.89
N PRO A 152 -11.56 -13.02 12.54
CA PRO A 152 -10.73 -14.13 12.10
C PRO A 152 -11.04 -14.53 10.66
N SER A 153 -9.99 -14.83 9.88
CA SER A 153 -10.14 -15.31 8.51
C SER A 153 -10.47 -16.81 8.47
N ALA A 154 -11.33 -17.20 7.53
CA ALA A 154 -11.52 -18.60 7.13
C ALA A 154 -10.54 -19.05 6.03
N GLU A 155 -9.93 -18.10 5.31
CA GLU A 155 -8.95 -18.38 4.24
C GLU A 155 -7.67 -19.01 4.79
N ALA A 156 -7.23 -20.09 4.14
CA ALA A 156 -5.98 -20.78 4.49
C ALA A 156 -4.78 -19.83 4.35
N GLY A 157 -3.89 -19.82 5.34
CA GLY A 157 -2.72 -18.94 5.40
C GLY A 157 -3.00 -17.52 5.88
N MET A 158 -4.28 -17.13 6.04
CA MET A 158 -4.68 -15.81 6.51
C MET A 158 -5.14 -15.83 7.97
N LYS A 159 -4.84 -14.77 8.73
CA LYS A 159 -5.21 -14.68 10.16
C LYS A 159 -6.47 -13.86 10.36
N PHE A 160 -6.56 -12.73 9.67
CA PHE A 160 -7.65 -11.77 9.82
C PHE A 160 -8.37 -11.56 8.48
N SER A 161 -9.63 -11.16 8.54
CA SER A 161 -10.41 -10.70 7.41
C SER A 161 -11.23 -9.48 7.81
N THR A 162 -11.52 -8.59 6.87
CA THR A 162 -12.28 -7.37 7.17
C THR A 162 -13.72 -7.70 7.52
N ARG A 163 -14.31 -6.92 8.43
CA ARG A 163 -15.69 -7.14 8.85
C ARG A 163 -16.70 -6.82 7.74
N CYS A 164 -16.39 -5.77 6.98
CA CYS A 164 -17.16 -5.33 5.83
C CYS A 164 -16.24 -5.26 4.60
N SER A 165 -16.84 -5.26 3.41
CA SER A 165 -16.09 -5.03 2.18
C SER A 165 -15.56 -3.60 2.12
N ILE A 166 -14.30 -3.44 1.74
CA ILE A 166 -13.65 -2.14 1.51
C ILE A 166 -13.54 -1.94 0.01
N GLN A 167 -14.16 -0.87 -0.52
CA GLN A 167 -14.21 -0.60 -1.97
C GLN A 167 -14.74 -1.81 -2.77
N GLY A 168 -15.71 -2.55 -2.20
CA GLY A 168 -16.27 -3.77 -2.78
C GLY A 168 -15.41 -5.03 -2.63
N HIS A 169 -14.26 -4.96 -1.95
CA HIS A 169 -13.37 -6.10 -1.74
C HIS A 169 -13.50 -6.64 -0.30
N GLN A 170 -13.65 -7.95 -0.16
CA GLN A 170 -13.40 -8.64 1.09
C GLN A 170 -11.89 -8.84 1.24
N ILE A 171 -11.29 -8.35 2.32
CA ILE A 171 -9.84 -8.35 2.47
C ILE A 171 -9.42 -9.32 3.55
N HIS A 172 -8.39 -10.11 3.27
CA HIS A 172 -7.76 -11.06 4.18
C HIS A 172 -6.32 -10.64 4.43
N LEU A 173 -5.89 -10.74 5.67
CA LEU A 173 -4.64 -10.20 6.17
C LEU A 173 -3.88 -11.26 6.96
N CYS A 174 -2.58 -11.32 6.70
CA CYS A 174 -1.60 -12.02 7.52
C CYS A 174 -0.33 -11.17 7.58
N TYR A 175 0.51 -11.45 8.57
CA TYR A 175 1.79 -10.78 8.72
C TYR A 175 2.86 -11.84 8.90
N ASP A 176 3.85 -11.80 8.01
CA ASP A 176 5.02 -12.66 8.05
C ASP A 176 6.13 -11.94 8.81
N SER A 177 6.32 -12.31 10.08
CA SER A 177 7.35 -11.74 10.93
C SER A 177 8.78 -12.09 10.52
N THR A 178 8.98 -13.08 9.64
CA THR A 178 10.33 -13.48 9.18
C THR A 178 10.85 -12.55 8.10
N ARG A 179 9.95 -12.09 7.22
CA ARG A 179 10.26 -11.17 6.11
C ARG A 179 9.86 -9.72 6.40
N ASP A 180 9.15 -9.49 7.49
CA ASP A 180 8.52 -8.19 7.81
C ASP A 180 7.56 -7.75 6.69
N ASP A 181 6.78 -8.70 6.15
CA ASP A 181 5.85 -8.46 5.06
C ASP A 181 4.39 -8.54 5.54
N LEU A 182 3.59 -7.58 5.10
CA LEU A 182 2.14 -7.65 5.19
C LEU A 182 1.59 -8.43 4.00
N ILE A 183 1.04 -9.61 4.28
CA ILE A 183 0.37 -10.43 3.27
C ILE A 183 -1.09 -9.99 3.21
N VAL A 184 -1.52 -9.51 2.04
CA VAL A 184 -2.89 -9.06 1.79
C VAL A 184 -3.47 -9.82 0.61
N ARG A 185 -4.65 -10.40 0.79
CA ARG A 185 -5.48 -10.93 -0.29
C ARG A 185 -6.78 -10.17 -0.35
N ALA A 186 -7.10 -9.59 -1.50
CA ALA A 186 -8.37 -8.93 -1.76
C ALA A 186 -9.23 -9.83 -2.65
N CYS A 187 -10.48 -10.08 -2.27
CA CYS A 187 -11.42 -10.89 -3.02
C CYS A 187 -12.63 -10.02 -3.40
N LYS A 188 -13.01 -10.04 -4.67
CA LYS A 188 -14.22 -9.36 -5.16
C LYS A 188 -14.86 -10.23 -6.23
N GLU A 189 -16.10 -10.64 -5.99
CA GLU A 189 -16.83 -11.59 -6.84
C GLU A 189 -16.00 -12.87 -7.02
N GLU A 190 -15.70 -13.28 -8.25
CA GLU A 190 -14.87 -14.45 -8.57
C GLU A 190 -13.37 -14.13 -8.70
N ASN A 191 -12.99 -12.85 -8.59
CA ASN A 191 -11.61 -12.41 -8.74
C ASN A 191 -10.91 -12.30 -7.38
N SER A 192 -9.62 -12.65 -7.36
CA SER A 192 -8.76 -12.43 -6.20
C SER A 192 -7.43 -11.81 -6.61
N TRP A 193 -6.94 -10.92 -5.75
CA TRP A 193 -5.67 -10.25 -5.89
C TRP A 193 -4.82 -10.47 -4.65
N GLU A 194 -3.54 -10.75 -4.86
CA GLU A 194 -2.55 -10.89 -3.79
C GLU A 194 -1.56 -9.75 -3.87
N LEU A 195 -1.26 -9.13 -2.73
CA LEU A 195 -0.29 -8.06 -2.65
C LEU A 195 1.11 -8.63 -2.89
N VAL A 196 1.81 -8.08 -3.87
CA VAL A 196 3.22 -8.39 -4.14
C VAL A 196 4.07 -7.35 -3.42
N PRO A 197 4.97 -7.74 -2.50
CA PRO A 197 5.82 -6.81 -1.79
C PRO A 197 6.68 -5.95 -2.72
N SER A 198 6.67 -4.63 -2.49
CA SER A 198 7.37 -3.66 -3.35
C SER A 198 8.88 -3.92 -3.46
N HIS A 199 9.47 -4.51 -2.42
CA HIS A 199 10.90 -4.77 -2.35
C HIS A 199 11.35 -5.82 -3.38
N LEU A 200 10.45 -6.68 -3.86
CA LEU A 200 10.74 -7.65 -4.93
C LEU A 200 10.97 -6.97 -6.29
N PHE A 201 10.49 -5.74 -6.45
CA PHE A 201 10.61 -4.94 -7.66
C PHE A 201 11.71 -3.89 -7.59
N GLU A 202 12.37 -3.75 -6.44
CA GLU A 202 13.55 -2.92 -6.31
C GLU A 202 14.63 -3.41 -7.26
N GLN A 203 15.29 -2.47 -7.94
CA GLN A 203 16.32 -2.73 -8.95
C GLN A 203 15.83 -3.47 -10.21
N GLN A 204 14.61 -4.00 -10.26
CA GLN A 204 14.06 -4.59 -11.49
C GLN A 204 13.36 -3.52 -12.36
N PHE A 205 12.78 -2.53 -11.71
CA PHE A 205 12.03 -1.44 -12.34
C PHE A 205 12.54 -0.07 -11.88
N PRO A 206 12.25 1.02 -12.63
CA PRO A 206 12.49 2.37 -12.13
C PRO A 206 11.81 2.59 -10.78
N GLU A 207 12.42 3.40 -9.92
CA GLU A 207 11.97 3.64 -8.54
C GLU A 207 10.53 4.12 -8.46
N HIS A 208 10.06 4.87 -9.46
CA HIS A 208 8.67 5.29 -9.54
C HIS A 208 7.69 4.09 -9.60
N PHE A 209 8.00 3.08 -10.41
CA PHE A 209 7.15 1.89 -10.55
C PHE A 209 7.25 0.97 -9.32
N ALA A 210 8.43 0.87 -8.71
CA ALA A 210 8.63 0.06 -7.50
C ALA A 210 8.07 0.74 -6.24
N LYS A 211 8.18 2.06 -6.08
CA LYS A 211 7.90 2.76 -4.81
C LYS A 211 6.61 3.60 -4.80
N LYS A 212 6.07 4.01 -5.96
CA LYS A 212 4.85 4.85 -6.03
C LYS A 212 3.60 4.09 -6.49
N HIS A 213 3.73 2.78 -6.63
CA HIS A 213 2.63 1.87 -6.96
C HIS A 213 2.49 0.79 -5.89
N ILE A 214 1.25 0.32 -5.72
CA ILE A 214 0.91 -0.95 -5.11
C ILE A 214 0.83 -1.98 -6.22
N HIS A 215 1.31 -3.19 -5.93
CA HIS A 215 1.40 -4.26 -6.90
C HIS A 215 0.44 -5.37 -6.53
N TRP A 216 -0.59 -5.56 -7.35
CA TRP A 216 -1.58 -6.61 -7.15
C TRP A 216 -1.40 -7.72 -8.15
N TYR A 217 -1.04 -8.91 -7.68
CA TYR A 217 -1.07 -10.11 -8.50
C TYR A 217 -2.51 -10.60 -8.67
N ASN A 218 -3.06 -10.46 -9.86
CA ASN A 218 -4.36 -10.98 -10.24
C ASN A 218 -4.23 -12.48 -10.52
N THR A 219 -4.76 -13.32 -9.64
CA THR A 219 -4.59 -14.79 -9.71
C THR A 219 -5.32 -15.40 -10.91
N ALA A 220 -6.44 -14.82 -11.32
CA ALA A 220 -7.24 -15.30 -12.45
C ALA A 220 -6.57 -15.00 -13.80
N LYS A 221 -5.99 -13.79 -13.93
CA LYS A 221 -5.33 -13.35 -15.18
C LYS A 221 -3.84 -13.73 -15.24
N GLY A 222 -3.22 -14.06 -14.11
CA GLY A 222 -1.79 -14.35 -14.04
C GLY A 222 -0.90 -13.12 -14.31
N VAL A 223 -1.37 -11.92 -13.97
CA VAL A 223 -0.68 -10.64 -14.22
C VAL A 223 -0.52 -9.85 -12.93
N VAL A 224 0.53 -9.02 -12.84
CA VAL A 224 0.68 -8.04 -11.75
C VAL A 224 0.24 -6.66 -12.22
N GLU A 225 -0.78 -6.10 -11.59
CA GLU A 225 -1.29 -4.77 -11.84
C GLU A 225 -0.53 -3.75 -10.98
N PHE A 226 0.07 -2.74 -11.62
CA PHE A 226 0.74 -1.63 -10.96
C PHE A 226 -0.27 -0.51 -10.78
N ARG A 227 -0.82 -0.37 -9.57
CA ARG A 227 -1.84 0.62 -9.23
C ARG A 227 -1.21 1.79 -8.45
N PRO A 228 -1.43 3.05 -8.85
CA PRO A 228 -0.87 4.19 -8.11
C PRO A 228 -1.32 4.22 -6.64
N HIS A 229 -0.46 4.69 -5.74
CA HIS A 229 -0.77 4.76 -4.29
C HIS A 229 -2.03 5.55 -3.94
N HIS A 230 -2.41 6.55 -4.75
CA HIS A 230 -3.62 7.34 -4.50
C HIS A 230 -4.93 6.62 -4.93
N GLN A 231 -4.82 5.51 -5.68
CA GLN A 231 -5.93 4.68 -6.14
C GLN A 231 -5.58 3.18 -6.05
N PRO A 232 -5.27 2.65 -4.86
CA PRO A 232 -4.73 1.29 -4.72
C PRO A 232 -5.77 0.19 -5.02
N TRP A 233 -7.06 0.53 -5.02
CA TRP A 233 -8.17 -0.42 -5.19
C TRP A 233 -8.79 -0.40 -6.59
N ILE A 234 -8.44 0.56 -7.45
CA ILE A 234 -9.08 0.75 -8.76
C ILE A 234 -8.23 0.09 -9.84
N SER A 235 -8.80 -0.89 -10.53
CA SER A 235 -8.23 -1.39 -11.79
C SER A 235 -8.54 -0.38 -12.90
N GLY A 236 -7.51 0.11 -13.59
CA GLY A 236 -7.69 0.96 -14.77
C GLY A 236 -7.42 0.20 -16.06
N GLU A 237 -8.16 0.49 -17.13
CA GLU A 237 -7.86 -0.01 -18.49
C GLU A 237 -6.51 0.50 -18.99
N SER A 238 -6.12 1.70 -18.53
CA SER A 238 -4.81 2.30 -18.76
C SER A 238 -3.82 2.01 -17.64
N SER A 239 -3.97 0.95 -16.85
CA SER A 239 -2.98 0.61 -15.81
C SER A 239 -1.80 -0.16 -16.40
N TRP A 240 -0.61 0.02 -15.82
CA TRP A 240 0.55 -0.79 -16.15
C TRP A 240 0.35 -2.21 -15.63
N THR A 241 0.60 -3.20 -16.49
CA THR A 241 0.46 -4.62 -16.16
C THR A 241 1.72 -5.39 -16.52
N LEU A 242 2.23 -6.15 -15.56
CA LEU A 242 3.33 -7.08 -15.75
C LEU A 242 2.75 -8.44 -16.09
N HIS A 243 3.03 -8.92 -17.29
CA HIS A 243 2.54 -10.20 -17.78
C HIS A 243 3.68 -10.97 -18.46
N ARG A 244 3.46 -12.26 -18.73
CA ARG A 244 4.43 -13.08 -19.44
C ARG A 244 4.15 -13.03 -20.94
N GLN A 245 5.17 -12.65 -21.72
CA GLN A 245 5.18 -12.73 -23.18
C GLN A 245 6.42 -13.54 -23.60
N GLU A 246 6.22 -14.64 -24.35
CA GLU A 246 7.32 -15.50 -24.83
C GLU A 246 8.28 -15.99 -23.73
N GLY A 247 7.75 -16.24 -22.53
CA GLY A 247 8.54 -16.69 -21.37
C GLY A 247 9.25 -15.57 -20.59
N LEU A 248 9.23 -14.34 -21.10
CA LEU A 248 9.79 -13.16 -20.45
C LEU A 248 8.70 -12.33 -19.76
N TRP A 249 9.05 -11.65 -18.67
CA TRP A 249 8.17 -10.70 -18.01
C TRP A 249 8.26 -9.33 -18.69
N VAL A 250 7.11 -8.81 -19.11
CA VAL A 250 7.00 -7.52 -19.80
C VAL A 250 6.02 -6.63 -19.05
N LEU A 251 6.47 -5.44 -18.66
CA LEU A 251 5.61 -4.41 -18.08
C LEU A 251 5.08 -3.53 -19.22
N GLN A 252 3.76 -3.53 -19.41
CA GLN A 252 3.12 -2.89 -20.55
C GLN A 252 1.89 -2.08 -20.13
N GLN A 253 1.64 -1.00 -20.87
CA GLN A 253 0.44 -0.19 -20.81
C GLN A 253 0.01 0.10 -22.27
N SER A 254 -1.12 -0.46 -22.70
CA SER A 254 -1.56 -0.39 -24.12
C SER A 254 -0.43 -0.85 -25.07
N ASP A 255 0.00 -0.04 -26.04
CA ASP A 255 1.09 -0.39 -26.97
C ASP A 255 2.50 -0.03 -26.47
N THR A 256 2.60 0.47 -25.24
CA THR A 256 3.86 0.93 -24.66
C THR A 256 4.43 -0.08 -23.68
N CYS A 257 5.67 -0.51 -23.90
CA CYS A 257 6.41 -1.38 -23.00
C CYS A 257 7.47 -0.59 -22.24
N LEU A 258 7.69 -0.92 -20.95
CA LEU A 258 8.82 -0.40 -20.21
C LEU A 258 10.08 -1.18 -20.58
N VAL A 259 11.13 -0.47 -20.95
CA VAL A 259 12.47 -1.05 -21.11
C VAL A 259 13.14 -1.15 -19.75
N GLY A 260 13.54 -2.37 -19.38
CA GLY A 260 14.17 -2.63 -18.08
C GLY A 260 15.44 -1.78 -17.87
N PRO A 261 15.63 -1.12 -16.71
CA PRO A 261 16.80 -0.25 -16.47
C PRO A 261 18.15 -0.97 -16.59
N PHE A 262 18.17 -2.28 -16.33
CA PHE A 262 19.37 -3.13 -16.38
C PHE A 262 19.46 -3.98 -17.65
N SER A 263 18.52 -3.81 -18.59
CA SER A 263 18.62 -4.43 -19.92
C SER A 263 19.79 -3.83 -20.71
N ARG A 264 20.20 -4.49 -21.81
CA ARG A 264 21.25 -3.98 -22.70
C ARG A 264 20.93 -2.56 -23.20
N THR A 265 19.73 -2.34 -23.69
CA THR A 265 19.24 -1.04 -24.16
C THR A 265 19.17 -0.02 -23.03
N GLY A 266 18.64 -0.42 -21.86
CA GLY A 266 18.58 0.44 -20.68
C GLY A 266 19.95 0.92 -20.22
N ASN A 267 20.96 0.02 -20.22
CA ASN A 267 22.33 0.37 -19.86
C ASN A 267 22.96 1.33 -20.87
N GLN A 268 22.80 1.09 -22.18
CA GLN A 268 23.34 1.98 -23.21
C GLN A 268 22.77 3.40 -23.11
N LEU A 269 21.45 3.52 -22.96
CA LEU A 269 20.80 4.82 -22.80
C LEU A 269 21.18 5.47 -21.46
N HIS A 270 21.33 4.69 -20.39
CA HIS A 270 21.79 5.23 -19.12
C HIS A 270 23.17 5.85 -19.24
N GLU A 271 24.14 5.26 -19.94
CA GLU A 271 25.47 5.89 -20.09
C GLU A 271 25.41 7.25 -20.78
N VAL A 272 24.48 7.44 -21.72
CA VAL A 272 24.24 8.75 -22.36
C VAL A 272 23.67 9.76 -21.37
N PHE A 273 22.70 9.36 -20.56
CA PHE A 273 21.97 10.25 -19.64
C PHE A 273 22.52 10.28 -18.21
N ARG A 274 23.58 9.53 -17.93
CA ARG A 274 24.24 9.44 -16.62
C ARG A 274 24.61 10.79 -16.03
N PRO A 275 25.04 11.81 -16.82
CA PRO A 275 25.30 13.15 -16.29
C PRO A 275 24.07 13.87 -15.73
N LEU A 276 22.85 13.46 -16.11
CA LEU A 276 21.61 14.13 -15.75
C LEU A 276 20.76 13.34 -14.75
N GLU A 277 20.82 12.01 -14.78
CA GLU A 277 19.94 11.21 -13.93
C GLU A 277 20.51 9.83 -13.59
N LYS A 278 20.16 9.36 -12.39
CA LYS A 278 20.49 8.00 -11.95
C LYS A 278 19.69 6.98 -12.77
N ARG A 279 20.28 5.79 -12.98
CA ARG A 279 19.66 4.68 -13.71
C ARG A 279 18.26 4.34 -13.20
N SER A 280 18.06 4.33 -11.89
CA SER A 280 16.82 3.98 -11.23
C SER A 280 15.71 5.04 -11.39
N ALA A 281 16.05 6.26 -11.80
CA ALA A 281 15.12 7.37 -12.04
C ALA A 281 14.93 7.68 -13.53
N LEU A 282 15.69 7.02 -14.42
CA LEU A 282 15.52 7.11 -15.86
C LEU A 282 14.37 6.20 -16.31
N HIS A 283 13.39 6.75 -17.01
CA HIS A 283 12.26 5.98 -17.52
C HIS A 283 12.41 5.82 -19.02
N ILE A 284 12.46 4.58 -19.50
CA ILE A 284 12.60 4.29 -20.93
C ILE A 284 11.41 3.45 -21.37
N PHE A 285 10.71 3.93 -22.38
CA PHE A 285 9.53 3.29 -22.93
C PHE A 285 9.76 2.96 -24.39
N PHE A 286 9.27 1.81 -24.84
CA PHE A 286 9.20 1.43 -26.24
C PHE A 286 7.75 1.44 -26.68
N ASP A 287 7.44 2.30 -27.64
CA ASP A 287 6.13 2.37 -28.30
C ASP A 287 6.14 1.40 -29.48
N LYS A 288 5.33 0.34 -29.39
CA LYS A 288 5.23 -0.71 -30.43
C LYS A 288 4.57 -0.18 -31.71
N ALA A 289 3.64 0.76 -31.61
CA ALA A 289 2.90 1.29 -32.76
C ALA A 289 3.76 2.26 -33.57
N ALA A 290 4.53 3.11 -32.89
CA ALA A 290 5.42 4.08 -33.52
C ALA A 290 6.83 3.52 -33.80
N ALA A 291 7.14 2.32 -33.33
CA ALA A 291 8.49 1.73 -33.35
C ALA A 291 9.55 2.73 -32.86
N SER A 292 9.31 3.31 -31.69
CA SER A 292 10.18 4.36 -31.14
C SER A 292 10.43 4.19 -29.65
N LEU A 293 11.58 4.69 -29.21
CA LEU A 293 11.94 4.77 -27.81
C LEU A 293 11.66 6.18 -27.30
N LEU A 294 11.03 6.26 -26.13
CA LEU A 294 10.80 7.49 -25.38
C LEU A 294 11.57 7.41 -24.06
N ILE A 295 12.53 8.31 -23.89
CA ILE A 295 13.37 8.43 -22.69
C ILE A 295 12.89 9.64 -21.90
N LYS A 296 12.43 9.42 -20.67
CA LYS A 296 11.99 10.48 -19.76
C LYS A 296 12.93 10.58 -18.58
N ILE A 297 13.23 11.82 -18.21
CA ILE A 297 13.91 12.20 -16.96
C ILE A 297 12.91 13.04 -16.16
N PRO A 298 12.02 12.40 -15.36
CA PRO A 298 10.87 13.09 -14.77
C PRO A 298 11.24 14.27 -13.88
N ARG A 299 12.31 14.13 -13.08
CA ARG A 299 12.77 15.17 -12.13
C ARG A 299 13.19 16.46 -12.83
N LEU A 300 13.75 16.35 -14.04
CA LEU A 300 14.20 17.48 -14.86
C LEU A 300 13.15 17.89 -15.90
N GLN A 301 12.01 17.20 -15.97
CA GLN A 301 10.97 17.39 -17.00
C GLN A 301 11.52 17.34 -18.44
N LEU A 302 12.54 16.50 -18.65
CA LEU A 302 13.13 16.29 -19.97
C LEU A 302 12.63 15.01 -20.61
N GLU A 303 12.42 15.08 -21.92
CA GLU A 303 12.01 13.95 -22.73
C GLU A 303 12.84 13.92 -24.03
N PHE A 304 13.28 12.73 -24.38
CA PHE A 304 14.02 12.45 -25.59
C PHE A 304 13.37 11.27 -26.31
N TYR A 305 13.56 11.19 -27.61
CA TYR A 305 13.05 10.07 -28.39
C TYR A 305 14.06 9.60 -29.43
N MET A 306 13.97 8.34 -29.79
CA MET A 306 14.76 7.71 -30.85
C MET A 306 13.81 6.86 -31.70
N ASN A 307 13.84 7.05 -33.01
CA ASN A 307 13.03 6.27 -33.95
C ASN A 307 13.80 5.03 -34.40
N GLU A 308 13.07 4.00 -34.82
CA GLU A 308 13.66 2.80 -35.40
C GLU A 308 14.62 3.14 -36.56
N GLY A 309 15.78 2.46 -36.58
CA GLY A 309 16.82 2.65 -37.59
C GLY A 309 17.63 3.94 -37.47
N SER A 310 17.31 4.84 -36.54
CA SER A 310 18.08 6.06 -36.29
C SER A 310 19.08 5.88 -35.15
N GLU A 311 20.26 6.46 -35.29
CA GLU A 311 21.25 6.60 -34.20
C GLU A 311 21.04 7.90 -33.39
N ASP A 312 20.13 8.77 -33.84
CA ASP A 312 19.92 10.09 -33.26
C ASP A 312 18.91 10.05 -32.10
N ILE A 313 19.35 10.53 -30.94
CA ILE A 313 18.49 10.78 -29.78
C ILE A 313 18.05 12.24 -29.82
N MET A 314 16.79 12.45 -30.20
CA MET A 314 16.20 13.78 -30.38
C MET A 314 15.62 14.32 -29.07
N SER A 315 15.74 15.62 -28.82
CA SER A 315 15.10 16.27 -27.67
C SER A 315 13.68 16.74 -28.00
N HIS A 316 12.75 16.55 -27.07
CA HIS A 316 11.39 17.09 -27.19
C HIS A 316 11.33 18.58 -26.81
N GLN A 317 12.02 18.98 -25.74
CA GLN A 317 12.03 20.36 -25.22
C GLN A 317 12.83 21.29 -26.13
N TYR A 318 13.96 20.82 -26.68
CA TYR A 318 14.80 21.59 -27.59
C TYR A 318 14.61 21.09 -29.02
N ARG A 319 13.52 21.53 -29.66
CA ARG A 319 13.13 21.06 -31.00
C ARG A 319 14.25 21.25 -32.03
N GLY A 320 14.47 20.21 -32.84
CA GLY A 320 15.53 20.20 -33.85
C GLY A 320 16.93 19.99 -33.30
N MET A 321 17.07 19.73 -31.99
CA MET A 321 18.33 19.36 -31.36
C MET A 321 18.37 17.86 -31.08
N ARG A 322 19.54 17.24 -31.28
CA ARG A 322 19.84 15.85 -30.91
C ARG A 322 20.99 15.82 -29.91
N VAL A 323 21.15 14.71 -29.19
CA VAL A 323 22.34 14.46 -28.37
C VAL A 323 23.57 14.47 -29.27
N ASP A 324 24.56 15.29 -28.92
CA ASP A 324 25.80 15.42 -29.67
C ASP A 324 26.72 14.23 -29.38
N PRO A 325 27.17 13.45 -30.38
CA PRO A 325 28.18 12.41 -30.15
C PRO A 325 29.48 12.97 -29.54
N GLN A 326 29.80 14.24 -29.81
CA GLN A 326 30.91 14.94 -29.17
C GLN A 326 30.42 15.65 -27.90
N GLN A 327 30.69 15.07 -26.73
CA GLN A 327 30.33 15.68 -25.44
C GLN A 327 31.37 16.68 -24.91
N SER A 328 32.52 16.85 -25.59
CA SER A 328 33.50 17.88 -25.25
C SER A 328 33.09 19.26 -25.80
N ILE A 329 33.20 20.28 -24.97
CA ILE A 329 32.93 21.69 -25.33
C ILE A 329 34.19 22.56 -25.34
N GLY A 330 35.37 21.95 -25.23
CA GLY A 330 36.68 22.63 -25.22
C GLY A 330 36.97 23.51 -23.99
N THR A 331 35.99 23.68 -23.11
CA THR A 331 36.05 24.47 -21.86
C THR A 331 35.29 23.73 -20.75
N LEU A 332 35.30 24.25 -19.51
CA LEU A 332 34.71 23.59 -18.33
C LEU A 332 35.25 22.15 -18.15
N ILE A 333 36.57 21.99 -18.33
CA ILE A 333 37.26 20.70 -18.18
C ILE A 333 37.08 20.20 -16.74
N GLY A 334 36.62 18.97 -16.58
CA GLY A 334 36.28 18.35 -15.28
C GLY A 334 34.82 18.50 -14.86
N LEU A 335 33.99 19.23 -15.62
CA LEU A 335 32.53 19.21 -15.43
C LEU A 335 31.93 17.98 -16.11
N ASP A 336 31.68 16.93 -15.34
CA ASP A 336 31.14 15.67 -15.84
C ASP A 336 29.59 15.65 -15.90
N ASP A 337 28.92 16.46 -15.08
CA ASP A 337 27.44 16.54 -14.98
C ASP A 337 26.83 17.45 -16.07
N LYS A 338 27.12 17.15 -17.34
CA LYS A 338 26.58 17.87 -18.50
C LYS A 338 26.15 16.94 -19.63
N LEU A 339 25.16 17.38 -20.41
CA LEU A 339 24.77 16.76 -21.67
C LEU A 339 24.76 17.81 -22.78
N VAL A 340 25.51 17.57 -23.86
CA VAL A 340 25.59 18.46 -25.02
C VAL A 340 24.58 18.03 -26.07
N LEU A 341 23.85 19.00 -26.61
CA LEU A 341 22.94 18.87 -27.73
C LEU A 341 23.46 19.66 -28.93
N VAL A 342 23.16 19.20 -30.14
CA VAL A 342 23.54 19.86 -31.40
C VAL A 342 22.33 19.95 -32.33
N LYS A 343 22.24 21.06 -33.07
CA LYS A 343 21.16 21.25 -34.04
C LYS A 343 21.33 20.32 -35.24
N VAL A 344 20.25 19.67 -35.65
CA VAL A 344 20.23 18.84 -36.87
C VAL A 344 20.51 19.74 -38.08
N GLY A 345 21.51 19.37 -38.87
CA GLY A 345 21.96 20.12 -40.05
C GLY A 345 22.89 21.30 -39.77
N ASP A 346 23.19 21.62 -38.51
CA ASP A 346 24.10 22.71 -38.13
C ASP A 346 24.95 22.32 -36.92
N SER A 347 26.13 21.76 -37.19
CA SER A 347 27.04 21.25 -36.16
C SER A 347 27.70 22.34 -35.29
N GLN A 348 27.61 23.61 -35.69
CA GLN A 348 28.15 24.73 -34.93
C GLN A 348 27.17 25.21 -33.85
N ASN A 349 25.88 24.92 -34.02
CA ASN A 349 24.85 25.30 -33.06
C ASN A 349 24.68 24.23 -31.98
N ARG A 350 25.41 24.42 -30.89
CA ARG A 350 25.47 23.50 -29.75
C ARG A 350 24.85 24.13 -28.51
N SER A 351 24.13 23.33 -27.74
CA SER A 351 23.57 23.71 -26.45
C SER A 351 24.04 22.75 -25.37
N VAL A 352 24.27 23.24 -24.16
CA VAL A 352 24.72 22.41 -23.03
C VAL A 352 23.69 22.44 -21.92
N LEU A 353 23.25 21.26 -21.53
CA LEU A 353 22.42 21.01 -20.37
C LEU A 353 23.33 20.69 -19.19
N ILE A 354 23.26 21.49 -18.14
CA ILE A 354 24.03 21.28 -16.92
C ILE A 354 23.05 21.12 -15.76
N GLN A 355 23.21 20.07 -14.98
CA GLN A 355 22.47 19.93 -13.73
C GLN A 355 23.14 20.81 -12.67
N ILE A 356 22.44 21.84 -12.21
CA ILE A 356 22.84 22.54 -10.98
C ILE A 356 22.27 21.75 -9.80
N GLY A 357 23.06 21.61 -8.73
CA GLY A 357 22.56 21.07 -7.45
C GLY A 357 21.33 21.82 -6.92
N ASN A 358 20.81 21.43 -5.76
CA ASN A 358 19.58 21.97 -5.14
C ASN A 358 19.61 23.47 -4.75
N GLN A 359 20.42 24.32 -5.38
CA GLN A 359 20.46 25.75 -5.12
C GLN A 359 20.00 26.57 -6.32
N ILE A 360 19.18 27.56 -6.01
CA ILE A 360 18.56 28.52 -6.92
C ILE A 360 19.65 29.40 -7.50
N ILE A 361 19.93 29.30 -8.80
CA ILE A 361 20.67 30.32 -9.54
C ILE A 361 19.81 30.71 -10.74
N GLN A 362 19.29 31.94 -10.70
CA GLN A 362 18.53 32.52 -11.81
C GLN A 362 19.47 32.84 -12.98
N ASN A 363 19.06 32.42 -14.18
CA ASN A 363 19.44 32.89 -15.51
C ASN A 363 20.69 33.79 -15.61
N HIS A 364 21.84 33.17 -15.87
CA HIS A 364 22.97 33.87 -16.49
C HIS A 364 23.32 33.25 -17.84
N PRO A 365 23.29 34.03 -18.94
CA PRO A 365 23.88 33.59 -20.19
C PRO A 365 25.41 33.63 -20.04
N LEU A 366 26.04 32.46 -19.86
CA LEU A 366 27.49 32.34 -19.95
C LEU A 366 27.89 32.37 -21.42
N ARG A 367 28.34 33.54 -21.92
CA ARG A 367 29.06 33.64 -23.19
C ARG A 367 30.50 33.18 -22.97
N ILE A 368 30.84 31.98 -23.44
CA ILE A 368 32.23 31.53 -23.53
C ILE A 368 32.78 31.95 -24.91
N MET A 369 33.88 32.71 -24.91
CA MET A 369 34.51 33.21 -26.13
C MET A 369 35.21 32.09 -26.90
N SER A 370 34.47 31.47 -27.82
CA SER A 370 34.90 30.92 -29.13
C SER A 370 33.85 29.88 -29.54
N GLY A 371 32.90 30.28 -30.38
CA GLY A 371 31.72 29.48 -30.73
C GLY A 371 30.53 29.75 -29.81
N SER A 372 29.36 30.01 -30.39
CA SER A 372 28.14 30.32 -29.63
C SER A 372 27.56 29.06 -28.99
N VAL A 373 28.04 28.71 -27.80
CA VAL A 373 27.45 27.65 -26.99
C VAL A 373 26.38 28.26 -26.09
N TYR A 374 25.12 27.84 -26.26
CA TYR A 374 24.02 28.26 -25.39
C TYR A 374 23.90 27.30 -24.21
N THR A 375 24.18 27.78 -23.00
CA THR A 375 24.03 26.99 -21.77
C THR A 375 22.61 27.14 -21.24
N THR A 376 21.90 26.02 -21.01
CA THR A 376 20.64 26.03 -20.27
C THR A 376 20.83 25.31 -18.93
N LEU A 377 20.43 25.98 -17.86
CA LEU A 377 20.51 25.46 -16.50
C LEU A 377 19.22 24.70 -16.19
N LEU A 378 19.35 23.45 -15.75
CA LEU A 378 18.22 22.60 -15.38
C LEU A 378 18.08 22.57 -13.86
N GLN A 379 16.87 22.81 -13.37
CA GLN A 379 16.53 22.70 -11.96
C GLN A 379 15.64 21.46 -11.74
N GLY A 380 16.04 20.59 -10.81
CA GLY A 380 15.24 19.44 -10.43
C GLY A 380 14.18 19.80 -9.39
N PHE A 381 12.94 19.35 -9.58
CA PHE A 381 11.89 19.47 -8.57
C PHE A 381 11.84 18.22 -7.71
N ASN A 382 12.06 18.35 -6.40
CA ASN A 382 11.75 17.31 -5.44
C ASN A 382 10.29 17.43 -5.03
N HIS A 383 9.43 16.53 -5.52
CA HIS A 383 8.10 16.35 -4.94
C HIS A 383 8.22 15.53 -3.65
N THR A 384 8.36 16.22 -2.52
CA THR A 384 7.96 15.67 -1.22
C THR A 384 6.47 15.93 -1.04
N SER A 385 5.66 14.93 -1.34
CA SER A 385 4.27 14.81 -0.89
C SER A 385 3.94 13.34 -0.72
#